data_AF-A0A6V7LSD4-F1
#
_entry.id   AF-A0A6V7LSD4-F1
#
_cell.length_a   1.000
_cell.length_b   1.000
_cell.length_c   1.000
_cell.angle_alpha   90.00
_cell.angle_beta   90.00
_cell.angle_gamma   90.00
#
_symmetry.space_group_name_H-M   'P 1'
#
loop_
_entity.id
_entity.type
_entity.pdbx_description
1 polymer ?
#
loop_
_entity_poly.entity_id
_entity_poly.type
_entity_poly.pdbx_seq_one_letter_code
_entity_poly.pdbx_strand_id
1 'polypeptide(L)'
;GLDDNLEKVELKLIDTIECSRRYNRTQTIPYGIVPSMLCAGDLSGYWYSDACEGDSGSPLQVYNEKTGLYDVVGITSFGKPCGTSNFPGVYIRVSHYLEWIEAVVWPN
;
A
#
# COMPACT_ATOMS: atom_id res chain seq x y z
N GLY A 1 -16.85 -5.24 15.57
CA GLY A 1 -17.66 -5.17 14.35
C GLY A 1 -16.99 -4.17 13.45
N LEU A 2 -17.03 -4.38 12.14
CA LEU A 2 -16.59 -3.36 11.18
C LEU A 2 -17.46 -2.11 11.36
N ASP A 3 -16.85 -0.92 11.25
CA ASP A 3 -17.57 0.35 11.32
C ASP A 3 -18.42 0.52 10.04
N ASP A 4 -19.60 1.11 10.16
CA ASP A 4 -20.49 1.38 9.02
C ASP A 4 -20.14 2.72 8.34
N ASN A 5 -19.21 3.50 8.91
CA ASN A 5 -18.71 4.74 8.34
C ASN A 5 -17.44 4.52 7.53
N LEU A 6 -17.28 5.28 6.44
CA LEU A 6 -16.05 5.29 5.66
C LEU A 6 -14.96 6.04 6.42
N GLU A 7 -13.89 5.31 6.76
CA GLU A 7 -12.72 5.85 7.43
C GLU A 7 -11.55 6.07 6.48
N LYS A 8 -10.61 6.93 6.87
CA LYS A 8 -9.35 7.12 6.14
C LYS A 8 -8.18 7.34 7.10
N VAL A 9 -6.99 7.02 6.61
CA VAL A 9 -5.73 7.25 7.32
C VAL A 9 -4.73 7.96 6.42
N GLU A 10 -3.97 8.90 6.98
CA GLU A 10 -2.83 9.50 6.30
C GLU A 10 -1.58 8.65 6.54
N LEU A 11 -0.97 8.18 5.45
CA LEU A 11 0.23 7.35 5.48
C LEU A 11 1.39 8.05 4.78
N LYS A 12 2.61 7.65 5.13
CA LYS A 12 3.82 8.07 4.43
C LYS A 12 4.29 6.93 3.54
N LEU A 13 4.69 7.25 2.32
CA LEU A 13 5.44 6.31 1.48
C LEU A 13 6.78 6.00 2.13
N ILE A 14 7.15 4.74 2.12
CA ILE A 14 8.38 4.23 2.70
C ILE A 14 9.27 3.74 1.57
N ASP A 15 10.56 4.05 1.68
CA ASP A 15 11.54 3.62 0.70
C ASP A 15 11.56 2.08 0.57
N THR A 16 11.74 1.60 -0.67
CA THR A 16 11.66 0.16 -0.97
C THR A 16 12.78 -0.61 -0.30
N ILE A 17 13.98 -0.04 -0.16
CA ILE A 17 15.10 -0.66 0.54
C ILE A 17 14.78 -0.75 2.03
N GLU A 18 14.31 0.34 2.63
CA GLU A 18 13.90 0.35 4.03
C GLU A 18 12.80 -0.68 4.33
N CYS A 19 11.79 -0.76 3.47
CA CYS A 19 10.72 -1.75 3.58
C CYS A 19 11.25 -3.19 3.45
N SER A 20 12.10 -3.44 2.45
CA SER A 20 12.71 -4.76 2.22
C SER A 20 13.52 -5.24 3.42
N ARG A 21 14.22 -4.34 4.12
CA ARG A 21 14.98 -4.68 5.33
C ARG A 21 14.08 -5.20 6.45
N ARG A 22 12.86 -4.68 6.57
CA ARG A 22 11.88 -5.13 7.57
C ARG A 22 11.26 -6.46 7.22
N TYR A 23 11.03 -6.72 5.93
CA TYR A 23 10.42 -7.98 5.45
C TYR A 23 11.42 -9.10 5.16
N ASN A 24 12.72 -8.86 5.31
CA ASN A 24 13.77 -9.84 5.08
C ASN A 24 13.55 -11.09 5.96
N ARG A 25 13.42 -12.27 5.32
CA ARG A 25 13.21 -13.58 5.97
C ARG A 25 11.86 -13.75 6.68
N THR A 26 10.83 -12.99 6.31
CA THR A 26 9.46 -13.23 6.80
C THR A 26 8.78 -14.34 5.99
N GLN A 27 7.97 -15.17 6.65
CA GLN A 27 7.14 -16.17 5.95
C GLN A 27 6.00 -15.52 5.15
N THR A 28 5.60 -14.31 5.51
CA THR A 28 4.51 -13.55 4.87
C THR A 28 4.87 -13.15 3.44
N ILE A 29 6.13 -12.76 3.21
CA ILE A 29 6.63 -12.37 1.88
C ILE A 29 7.92 -13.16 1.61
N PRO A 30 7.82 -14.44 1.24
CA PRO A 30 8.97 -15.34 1.17
C PRO A 30 10.01 -14.92 0.12
N TYR A 31 9.59 -14.16 -0.89
CA TYR A 31 10.45 -13.60 -1.94
C TYR A 31 10.90 -12.16 -1.66
N GLY A 32 10.55 -11.61 -0.49
CA GLY A 32 10.79 -10.21 -0.16
C GLY A 32 9.95 -9.22 -0.99
N ILE A 33 10.19 -7.94 -0.75
CA ILE A 33 9.53 -6.86 -1.50
C ILE A 33 10.09 -6.85 -2.93
N VAL A 34 9.18 -6.97 -3.91
CA VAL A 34 9.50 -7.00 -5.34
C VAL A 34 9.08 -5.69 -6.02
N PRO A 35 9.56 -5.37 -7.24
CA PRO A 35 9.29 -4.08 -7.90
C PRO A 35 7.81 -3.74 -8.10
N SER A 36 6.95 -4.75 -8.20
CA SER A 36 5.50 -4.61 -8.31
C SER A 36 4.80 -4.21 -7.00
N MET A 37 5.57 -3.97 -5.94
CA MET A 37 5.09 -3.59 -4.62
C MET A 37 5.64 -2.21 -4.20
N LEU A 38 4.91 -1.56 -3.30
CA LEU A 38 5.35 -0.37 -2.57
C LEU A 38 4.94 -0.50 -1.11
N CYS A 39 5.53 0.32 -0.25
CA CYS A 39 5.20 0.29 1.18
C CYS A 39 4.77 1.66 1.68
N ALA A 40 3.81 1.65 2.59
CA ALA A 40 3.33 2.85 3.27
C ALA A 40 3.02 2.53 4.73
N GLY A 41 3.15 3.54 5.60
CA GLY A 41 2.85 3.37 7.01
C GLY A 41 2.96 4.68 7.78
N ASP A 42 2.54 4.64 9.05
CA ASP A 42 2.66 5.77 9.96
C ASP A 42 4.06 5.85 10.59
N LEU A 43 4.76 6.96 10.34
CA LEU A 43 6.10 7.26 10.88
C LEU A 43 6.08 7.76 12.33
N SER A 44 4.91 7.93 12.96
CA SER A 44 4.76 8.39 14.35
C SER A 44 5.35 7.44 15.41
N GLY A 45 5.90 6.29 14.98
CA GLY A 45 6.71 5.40 15.80
C GLY A 45 5.98 4.16 16.30
N TYR A 46 4.66 4.09 16.14
CA TYR A 46 3.88 2.93 16.56
C TYR A 46 3.45 2.01 15.41
N TRP A 47 3.62 2.43 14.14
CA TRP A 47 3.23 1.67 12.93
C TRP A 47 1.80 1.09 13.04
N TYR A 48 0.93 1.77 13.80
CA TYR A 48 -0.35 1.23 14.27
C TYR A 48 -1.46 1.34 13.21
N SER A 49 -1.21 2.15 12.18
CA SER A 49 -2.17 2.50 11.16
C SER A 49 -1.73 1.84 9.86
N ASP A 50 -2.15 0.59 9.68
CA ASP A 50 -2.01 -0.17 8.44
C ASP A 50 -3.41 -0.45 7.87
N ALA A 51 -3.49 -0.86 6.62
CA ALA A 51 -4.73 -1.35 6.04
C ALA A 51 -5.17 -2.63 6.77
N CYS A 52 -6.41 -2.66 7.25
CA CYS A 52 -6.92 -3.76 8.07
C CYS A 52 -7.64 -4.81 7.25
N GLU A 53 -7.96 -5.93 7.91
CA GLU A 53 -8.92 -6.90 7.39
C GLU A 53 -10.19 -6.17 6.96
N GLY A 54 -10.52 -6.24 5.67
CA GLY A 54 -11.65 -5.52 5.06
C GLY A 54 -11.24 -4.41 4.08
N ASP A 55 -10.00 -3.93 4.13
CA ASP A 55 -9.51 -2.88 3.21
C ASP A 55 -8.92 -3.44 1.91
N SER A 56 -8.94 -4.76 1.70
CA SER A 56 -8.36 -5.36 0.49
C SER A 56 -9.03 -4.80 -0.78
N GLY A 57 -8.21 -4.30 -1.70
CA GLY A 57 -8.64 -3.59 -2.90
C GLY A 57 -8.80 -2.08 -2.74
N SER A 58 -8.70 -1.52 -1.53
CA SER A 58 -8.81 -0.08 -1.31
C SER A 58 -7.64 0.70 -1.95
N PRO A 59 -7.88 1.93 -2.43
CA PRO A 59 -6.85 2.72 -3.08
C PRO A 59 -5.96 3.45 -2.05
N LEU A 60 -4.65 3.35 -2.21
CA LEU A 60 -3.69 4.29 -1.63
C LEU A 60 -3.54 5.48 -2.57
N GLN A 61 -3.85 6.68 -2.08
CA GLN A 61 -3.93 7.90 -2.87
C GLN A 61 -2.89 8.93 -2.44
N VAL A 62 -2.35 9.68 -3.40
CA VAL A 62 -1.47 10.82 -3.18
C VAL A 62 -2.08 12.06 -3.80
N TYR A 63 -2.12 13.15 -3.06
CA TYR A 63 -2.57 14.44 -3.60
C TYR A 63 -1.51 15.02 -4.53
N ASN A 64 -1.90 15.31 -5.76
CA ASN A 64 -1.06 15.90 -6.79
C ASN A 64 -1.33 17.41 -6.88
N GLU A 65 -0.40 18.21 -6.34
CA GLU A 65 -0.54 19.67 -6.32
C GLU A 65 -0.58 20.31 -7.71
N LYS A 66 -0.06 19.64 -8.75
CA LYS A 66 -0.03 20.18 -10.12
C LYS A 66 -1.39 20.05 -10.81
N THR A 67 -2.10 18.95 -10.56
CA THR A 67 -3.40 18.67 -11.17
C THR A 67 -4.57 19.06 -10.25
N GLY A 68 -4.33 19.18 -8.94
CA GLY A 68 -5.36 19.38 -7.92
C GLY A 68 -6.20 18.12 -7.65
N LEU A 69 -5.73 16.95 -8.08
CA LEU A 69 -6.43 15.66 -7.97
C LEU A 69 -5.66 14.67 -7.12
N TYR A 70 -6.34 13.59 -6.72
CA TYR A 70 -5.70 12.44 -6.07
C TYR A 70 -5.33 11.39 -7.11
N ASP A 71 -4.07 10.99 -7.12
CA ASP A 71 -3.57 9.89 -7.94
C ASP A 71 -3.58 8.60 -7.12
N VAL A 72 -4.11 7.51 -7.70
CA VAL A 72 -4.05 6.18 -7.08
C VAL A 72 -2.67 5.59 -7.35
N VAL A 73 -1.85 5.50 -6.31
CA VAL A 73 -0.46 5.02 -6.42
C VAL A 73 -0.29 3.58 -5.99
N GLY A 74 -1.20 3.09 -5.14
CA GLY A 74 -1.17 1.73 -4.63
C GLY A 74 -2.56 1.13 -4.47
N ILE A 75 -2.62 -0.20 -4.49
CA ILE A 75 -3.83 -0.97 -4.15
C ILE A 75 -3.51 -1.85 -2.95
N THR A 76 -4.34 -1.77 -1.91
CA THR A 76 -4.24 -2.64 -0.75
C THR A 76 -4.44 -4.08 -1.21
N SER A 77 -3.49 -4.97 -0.88
CA SER A 77 -3.56 -6.36 -1.33
C SER A 77 -3.55 -7.33 -0.17
N PHE A 78 -2.40 -7.45 0.48
CA PHE A 78 -2.18 -8.34 1.62
C PHE A 78 -1.23 -7.68 2.61
N GLY A 79 -1.42 -7.96 3.88
CA GLY A 79 -0.62 -7.40 4.96
C GLY A 79 -0.68 -8.30 6.18
N LYS A 80 0.16 -8.00 7.17
CA LYS A 80 -0.01 -8.59 8.50
C LYS A 80 -1.29 -8.03 9.14
N PRO A 81 -1.84 -8.67 10.18
CA PRO A 81 -2.92 -8.09 10.96
C PRO A 81 -2.55 -6.66 11.38
N CYS A 82 -3.53 -5.76 11.27
CA CYS A 82 -3.40 -4.37 11.68
C CYS A 82 -2.75 -4.20 13.06
N GLY A 83 -1.96 -3.14 13.21
CA GLY A 83 -1.28 -2.85 14.47
C GLY A 83 -0.13 -3.80 14.78
N THR A 84 0.36 -4.60 13.81
CA THR A 84 1.61 -5.34 14.00
C THR A 84 2.78 -4.35 14.00
N SER A 85 3.21 -3.98 15.21
CA SER A 85 4.35 -3.10 15.43
C SER A 85 5.56 -3.51 14.57
N ASN A 86 6.20 -2.51 13.95
CA ASN A 86 7.44 -2.59 13.17
C ASN A 86 7.35 -3.14 11.74
N PHE A 87 6.17 -3.35 11.16
CA PHE A 87 6.04 -3.71 9.73
C PHE A 87 5.19 -2.68 8.99
N PRO A 88 5.69 -2.08 7.90
CA PRO A 88 4.88 -1.18 7.09
C PRO A 88 3.91 -1.98 6.22
N GLY A 89 2.77 -1.38 5.88
CA GLY A 89 1.83 -1.96 4.92
C GLY A 89 2.48 -2.16 3.55
N VAL A 90 2.09 -3.23 2.87
CA VAL A 90 2.56 -3.56 1.52
C VAL A 90 1.39 -3.47 0.54
N TYR A 91 1.59 -2.68 -0.50
CA TYR A 91 0.58 -2.35 -1.50
C TYR A 91 1.10 -2.76 -2.87
N ILE A 92 0.17 -3.10 -3.78
CA ILE A 92 0.50 -3.29 -5.19
C ILE A 92 0.80 -1.93 -5.80
N ARG A 93 1.93 -1.80 -6.50
CA ARG A 93 2.35 -0.56 -7.14
C ARG A 93 1.61 -0.36 -8.46
N VAL A 94 0.67 0.58 -8.50
CA VAL A 94 -0.13 0.84 -9.71
C VAL A 94 0.74 1.16 -10.92
N SER A 95 1.81 1.93 -10.73
CA SER A 95 2.72 2.29 -11.83
C SER A 95 3.40 1.09 -12.50
N HIS A 96 3.54 -0.04 -11.81
CA HIS A 96 4.09 -1.27 -12.39
C HIS A 96 3.12 -1.96 -13.36
N TYR A 97 1.82 -1.72 -13.21
CA TYR A 97 0.77 -2.38 -13.97
C TYR A 97 0.10 -1.45 -14.99
N LEU A 98 0.61 -0.24 -15.22
CA LEU A 98 0.00 0.72 -16.16
C LEU A 98 -0.16 0.14 -17.56
N GLU A 99 0.86 -0.54 -18.10
CA GLU A 99 0.78 -1.16 -19.43
C GLU A 99 -0.38 -2.17 -19.52
N TRP A 100 -0.57 -2.98 -18.48
CA TRP A 100 -1.67 -3.94 -18.42
C TRP A 100 -3.03 -3.24 -18.24
N ILE A 101 -3.12 -2.26 -17.34
CA ILE A 101 -4.34 -1.47 -17.12
C ILE A 101 -4.76 -0.80 -18.42
N GLU A 102 -3.81 -0.18 -19.12
CA GLU A 102 -4.07 0.53 -20.36
C GLU A 102 -4.58 -0.40 -21.46
N ALA A 103 -3.95 -1.57 -21.62
CA ALA A 103 -4.37 -2.57 -22.59
C ALA A 103 -5.78 -3.13 -22.32
N VAL A 104 -6.25 -3.12 -21.07
CA VAL A 104 -7.58 -3.63 -20.68
C VAL A 104 -8.66 -2.55 -20.73
N VAL A 105 -8.36 -1.32 -20.31
CA VAL A 105 -9.34 -0.22 -20.20
C VAL A 105 -9.50 0.54 -21.51
N TRP A 106 -8.42 0.65 -22.30
CA TRP A 106 -8.45 1.24 -23.64
C TRP A 106 -8.04 0.21 -24.71
N PRO A 107 -8.77 -0.92 -24.82
CA PRO A 107 -8.60 -1.81 -25.95
C PRO A 107 -9.06 -1.07 -27.21
N ASN A 108 -8.28 -1.18 -28.29
CA ASN A 108 -8.56 -0.53 -29.59
C ASN A 108 -10.02 -0.65 -30.03
#